data_AF-A0A960ZJJ3-F1
#
_entry.id   AF-A0A960ZJJ3-F1
#
_cell.length_a   1.000
_cell.length_b   1.000
_cell.length_c   1.000
_cell.angle_alpha   90.00
_cell.angle_beta   90.00
_cell.angle_gamma   90.00
#
_symmetry.space_group_name_H-M   'P 1'
#
loop_
_entity.id
_entity.type
_entity.pdbx_description
1 polymer ?
#
loop_
_entity_poly.entity_id
_entity_poly.type
_entity_poly.pdbx_seq_one_letter_code
_entity_poly.pdbx_strand_id
1 'polypeptide(L)'
;MKIQKRNLVILMVAVTVMLLQACGIKKDPELLKIIEAIPVNCEMHPPASNASQTISKSNYGWKIENCKNNENKMGQEYIKKVGVSKALPTLVATFDSDDEKISAASTYFLNWNVGSSFELKNIAKNPELVEDKVIDTFIKAFKKRMNENYAQYATRALVNIGSIKKRTEALWDIYNSADEKAPFKGGFIASIMQYGGMDSFSQIQKVAGSDNVYQAASAIRAPMSHYEIAGEELKTVCSWWSTLLGNEKIEISAAASAGLTSKCEAEQIDAALAEIEKRIAVDAQNSKKYSWALSNVRCPSQRYSEEQCAKSTALKEKDKK
;
A
#
# COMPACT_ATOMS: atom_id res chain seq x y z
N MET A 1 -12.47 -60.84 14.91
CA MET A 1 -11.69 -60.04 13.93
C MET A 1 -12.25 -58.60 13.74
N LYS A 2 -12.42 -57.80 14.80
CA LYS A 2 -13.02 -56.45 14.72
C LYS A 2 -12.11 -55.30 15.22
N ILE A 3 -10.86 -55.59 15.60
CA ILE A 3 -9.97 -54.64 16.28
C ILE A 3 -9.03 -53.90 15.29
N GLN A 4 -8.81 -54.42 14.08
CA GLN A 4 -7.84 -53.84 13.12
C GLN A 4 -8.30 -52.54 12.41
N LYS A 5 -9.61 -52.28 12.28
CA LYS A 5 -10.11 -51.09 11.56
C LYS A 5 -9.97 -49.79 12.36
N ARG A 6 -10.05 -49.83 13.70
CA ARG A 6 -9.96 -48.62 14.54
C ARG A 6 -8.54 -48.04 14.57
N ASN A 7 -7.53 -48.89 14.65
CA ASN A 7 -6.13 -48.44 14.68
C ASN A 7 -5.70 -47.84 13.33
N LEU A 8 -6.21 -48.35 12.21
CA LEU A 8 -5.93 -47.80 10.88
C LEU A 8 -6.51 -46.39 10.68
N VAL A 9 -7.73 -46.14 11.18
CA VAL A 9 -8.38 -44.81 11.12
C VAL A 9 -7.66 -43.80 12.01
N ILE A 10 -7.24 -44.19 13.22
CA ILE A 10 -6.48 -43.32 14.13
C ILE A 10 -5.10 -42.99 13.53
N LEU A 11 -4.43 -43.97 12.90
CA LEU A 11 -3.14 -43.75 12.23
C LEU A 11 -3.30 -42.83 11.01
N MET A 12 -4.35 -43.00 10.19
CA MET A 12 -4.62 -42.10 9.05
C MET A 12 -4.96 -40.68 9.50
N VAL A 13 -5.72 -40.49 10.59
CA VAL A 13 -6.02 -39.15 11.12
C VAL A 13 -4.76 -38.50 11.68
N ALA A 14 -3.92 -39.24 12.41
CA ALA A 14 -2.65 -38.72 12.95
C ALA A 14 -1.66 -38.36 11.83
N VAL A 15 -1.55 -39.17 10.77
CA VAL A 15 -0.69 -38.88 9.61
C VAL A 15 -1.24 -37.69 8.82
N THR A 16 -2.56 -37.55 8.67
CA THR A 16 -3.16 -36.38 8.01
C THR A 16 -2.95 -35.10 8.83
N VAL A 17 -3.06 -35.16 10.16
CA VAL A 17 -2.81 -34.01 11.06
C VAL A 17 -1.32 -33.63 11.08
N MET A 18 -0.40 -34.60 11.07
CA MET A 18 1.04 -34.33 10.96
C MET A 18 1.44 -33.81 9.57
N LEU A 19 0.82 -34.27 8.49
CA LEU A 19 1.04 -33.74 7.14
C LEU A 19 0.43 -32.33 6.96
N LEU A 20 -0.72 -32.04 7.58
CA LEU A 20 -1.31 -30.70 7.64
C LEU A 20 -0.42 -29.72 8.45
N GLN A 21 0.26 -30.20 9.50
CA GLN A 21 1.21 -29.41 10.28
C GLN A 21 2.56 -29.24 9.56
N ALA A 22 3.03 -30.23 8.81
CA ALA A 22 4.24 -30.13 7.98
C ALA A 22 4.08 -29.13 6.81
N CYS A 23 2.83 -28.84 6.41
CA CYS A 23 2.50 -27.87 5.39
C CYS A 23 2.00 -26.52 5.95
N GLY A 24 2.11 -26.24 7.25
CA GLY A 24 1.77 -24.92 7.83
C GLY A 24 2.86 -23.86 7.65
N ILE A 25 2.51 -22.58 7.77
CA ILE A 25 3.48 -21.51 8.03
C ILE A 25 3.88 -21.62 9.51
N LYS A 26 5.18 -21.60 9.81
CA LYS A 26 5.66 -21.66 11.20
C LYS A 26 5.29 -20.36 11.91
N LYS A 27 4.44 -20.47 12.94
CA LYS A 27 4.05 -19.34 13.79
C LYS A 27 5.05 -19.15 14.92
N ASP A 28 5.41 -17.91 15.18
CA ASP A 28 6.10 -17.49 16.39
C ASP A 28 5.11 -17.48 17.57
N PRO A 29 5.33 -18.30 18.63
CA PRO A 29 4.38 -18.45 19.72
C PRO A 29 4.28 -17.21 20.61
N GLU A 30 5.34 -16.40 20.72
CA GLU A 30 5.33 -15.19 21.55
C GLU A 30 4.53 -14.09 20.86
N LEU A 31 4.77 -13.86 19.56
CA LEU A 31 3.99 -12.92 18.78
C LEU A 31 2.52 -13.34 18.66
N LEU A 32 2.25 -14.64 18.47
CA LEU A 32 0.88 -15.16 18.42
C LEU A 32 0.12 -14.84 19.72
N LYS A 33 0.73 -15.11 20.87
CA LYS A 33 0.14 -14.81 22.18
C LYS A 33 -0.19 -13.32 22.35
N ILE A 34 0.67 -12.43 21.86
CA ILE A 34 0.43 -10.98 21.91
C ILE A 34 -0.78 -10.62 21.03
N ILE A 35 -0.86 -11.17 19.81
CA ILE A 35 -1.97 -10.90 18.87
C ILE A 35 -3.30 -11.40 19.45
N GLU A 36 -3.32 -12.60 20.04
CA GLU A 36 -4.52 -13.19 20.64
C GLU A 36 -4.98 -12.45 21.92
N ALA A 37 -4.07 -11.75 22.62
CA ALA A 37 -4.41 -10.97 23.80
C ALA A 37 -5.05 -9.61 23.46
N ILE A 38 -4.77 -9.04 22.28
CA ILE A 38 -5.29 -7.72 21.87
C ILE A 38 -6.82 -7.66 21.89
N PRO A 39 -7.57 -8.59 21.27
CA PRO A 39 -9.03 -8.59 21.29
C PRO A 39 -9.65 -8.66 22.69
N VAL A 40 -8.89 -9.12 23.69
CA VAL A 40 -9.33 -9.29 25.08
C VAL A 40 -9.00 -8.06 25.93
N ASN A 41 -7.87 -7.43 25.68
CA ASN A 41 -7.27 -6.44 26.58
C ASN A 41 -7.21 -5.03 26.01
N CYS A 42 -7.48 -4.82 24.72
CA CYS A 42 -7.36 -3.53 24.06
C CYS A 42 -8.67 -3.06 23.43
N GLU A 43 -8.77 -1.75 23.24
CA GLU A 43 -9.77 -1.14 22.37
C GLU A 43 -9.25 -1.08 20.93
N MET A 44 -10.05 -1.58 19.99
CA MET A 44 -9.74 -1.55 18.57
C MET A 44 -10.71 -0.59 17.89
N HIS A 45 -10.21 0.57 17.47
CA HIS A 45 -11.07 1.64 16.95
C HIS A 45 -11.15 1.64 15.42
N PRO A 46 -12.31 2.04 14.85
CA PRO A 46 -12.36 2.52 13.48
C PRO A 46 -11.45 3.75 13.28
N PRO A 47 -10.97 4.04 12.05
CA PRO A 47 -10.39 5.36 11.77
C PRO A 47 -11.44 6.43 12.10
N ALA A 48 -11.02 7.49 12.79
CA ALA A 48 -11.90 8.60 13.10
C ALA A 48 -12.30 9.33 11.81
N SER A 49 -13.49 9.04 11.27
CA SER A 49 -14.17 9.97 10.37
C SER A 49 -14.99 10.93 11.21
N ASN A 50 -14.83 12.22 10.96
CA ASN A 50 -15.56 13.29 11.63
C ASN A 50 -17.07 13.04 11.62
N ALA A 51 -17.68 13.21 12.80
CA ALA A 51 -19.11 13.42 13.06
C ALA A 51 -20.11 12.33 12.60
N SER A 52 -20.77 11.73 13.60
CA SER A 52 -22.16 11.27 13.53
C SER A 52 -22.48 10.30 12.38
N GLN A 53 -21.99 9.07 12.47
CA GLN A 53 -22.69 7.92 11.93
C GLN A 53 -22.40 6.73 12.85
N THR A 54 -23.45 5.98 13.15
CA THR A 54 -23.46 4.71 13.89
C THR A 54 -22.13 3.97 13.74
N ILE A 55 -21.49 3.65 14.87
CA ILE A 55 -20.24 2.88 14.96
C ILE A 55 -20.41 1.62 14.09
N SER A 56 -19.98 1.71 12.83
CA SER A 56 -19.97 0.56 11.95
C SER A 56 -18.96 -0.40 12.57
N LYS A 57 -19.43 -1.60 12.91
CA LYS A 57 -18.63 -2.70 13.47
C LYS A 57 -17.51 -3.19 12.55
N SER A 58 -17.16 -2.46 11.49
CA SER A 58 -16.42 -2.98 10.33
C SER A 58 -15.01 -2.44 10.15
N ASN A 59 -14.50 -1.52 10.96
CA ASN A 59 -13.16 -0.93 10.73
C ASN A 59 -12.15 -1.23 11.85
N TYR A 60 -12.11 -2.46 12.35
CA TYR A 60 -11.05 -2.89 13.25
C TYR A 60 -9.66 -2.77 12.58
N GLY A 61 -8.55 -2.69 13.31
CA GLY A 61 -7.20 -2.82 12.74
C GLY A 61 -6.48 -1.56 12.21
N TRP A 62 -7.13 -0.38 12.17
CA TRP A 62 -6.40 0.89 11.97
C TRP A 62 -5.57 1.27 13.21
N LYS A 63 -6.20 1.13 14.38
CA LYS A 63 -5.69 1.63 15.65
C LYS A 63 -6.01 0.66 16.79
N ILE A 64 -5.01 0.38 17.62
CA ILE A 64 -5.11 -0.41 18.85
C ILE A 64 -4.69 0.48 20.02
N GLU A 65 -5.60 0.72 20.96
CA GLU A 65 -5.42 1.62 22.10
C GLU A 65 -5.95 1.03 23.39
N ASN A 66 -5.73 1.74 24.51
CA ASN A 66 -6.28 1.43 25.82
C ASN A 66 -6.05 -0.03 26.25
N CYS A 67 -4.89 -0.57 25.87
CA CYS A 67 -4.45 -1.93 26.18
C CYS A 67 -4.11 -2.07 27.67
N LYS A 68 -4.83 -2.95 28.40
CA LYS A 68 -4.61 -3.18 29.83
C LYS A 68 -3.17 -3.52 30.19
N ASN A 69 -2.46 -4.26 29.33
CA ASN A 69 -1.06 -4.66 29.56
C ASN A 69 -0.11 -4.15 28.47
N ASN A 70 -0.45 -3.07 27.77
CA ASN A 70 0.36 -2.50 26.69
C ASN A 70 0.67 -3.47 25.54
N GLU A 71 -0.23 -4.40 25.22
CA GLU A 71 -0.05 -5.43 24.19
C GLU A 71 0.34 -4.86 22.82
N ASN A 72 -0.20 -3.70 22.43
CA ASN A 72 0.19 -3.01 21.20
C ASN A 72 1.70 -2.71 21.19
N LYS A 73 2.20 -2.04 22.24
CA LYS A 73 3.62 -1.66 22.36
C LYS A 73 4.50 -2.92 22.41
N MET A 74 4.10 -3.93 23.17
CA MET A 74 4.81 -5.21 23.24
C MET A 74 4.93 -5.86 21.86
N GLY A 75 3.86 -5.89 21.07
CA GLY A 75 3.88 -6.44 19.71
C GLY A 75 4.81 -5.66 18.79
N GLN A 76 4.76 -4.32 18.83
CA GLN A 76 5.64 -3.49 18.00
C GLN A 76 7.12 -3.67 18.37
N GLU A 77 7.44 -3.67 19.66
CA GLU A 77 8.81 -3.86 20.16
C GLU A 77 9.31 -5.27 19.84
N TYR A 78 8.45 -6.27 19.95
CA TYR A 78 8.76 -7.65 19.57
C TYR A 78 9.10 -7.75 18.08
N ILE A 79 8.23 -7.23 17.20
CA ILE A 79 8.47 -7.25 15.74
C ILE A 79 9.75 -6.51 15.39
N LYS A 80 10.00 -5.34 16.01
CA LYS A 80 11.25 -4.60 15.82
C LYS A 80 12.49 -5.39 16.27
N LYS A 81 12.37 -6.18 17.34
CA LYS A 81 13.46 -7.00 17.87
C LYS A 81 13.75 -8.21 16.97
N VAL A 82 12.72 -8.90 16.48
CA VAL A 82 12.90 -10.14 15.68
C VAL A 82 13.07 -9.87 14.18
N GLY A 83 12.62 -8.72 13.72
CA GLY A 83 12.61 -8.32 12.31
C GLY A 83 11.33 -8.74 11.58
N VAL A 84 11.01 -8.02 10.51
CA VAL A 84 9.81 -8.22 9.69
C VAL A 84 9.77 -9.61 9.09
N SER A 85 10.90 -10.11 8.57
CA SER A 85 10.98 -11.43 7.93
C SER A 85 10.56 -12.57 8.87
N LYS A 86 10.93 -12.50 10.15
CA LYS A 86 10.58 -13.52 11.16
C LYS A 86 9.15 -13.35 11.69
N ALA A 87 8.66 -12.12 11.80
CA ALA A 87 7.31 -11.84 12.29
C ALA A 87 6.21 -12.14 11.24
N LEU A 88 6.50 -11.89 9.96
CA LEU A 88 5.55 -11.97 8.87
C LEU A 88 4.80 -13.33 8.78
N PRO A 89 5.46 -14.50 8.92
CA PRO A 89 4.79 -15.80 9.03
C PRO A 89 3.60 -15.82 9.99
N THR A 90 3.79 -15.34 11.22
CA THR A 90 2.74 -15.28 12.24
C THR A 90 1.65 -14.30 11.84
N LEU A 91 2.04 -13.10 11.40
CA LEU A 91 1.10 -12.05 11.01
C LEU A 91 0.19 -12.50 9.85
N VAL A 92 0.75 -13.14 8.83
CA VAL A 92 -0.04 -13.68 7.72
C VAL A 92 -0.99 -14.77 8.21
N ALA A 93 -0.51 -15.67 9.07
CA ALA A 93 -1.34 -16.75 9.57
C ALA A 93 -2.47 -16.29 10.51
N THR A 94 -2.25 -15.23 11.31
CA THR A 94 -3.30 -14.62 12.14
C THR A 94 -4.22 -13.71 11.33
N PHE A 95 -3.73 -13.09 10.25
CA PHE A 95 -4.58 -12.39 9.29
C PHE A 95 -5.55 -13.34 8.57
N ASP A 96 -5.17 -14.59 8.30
CA ASP A 96 -6.08 -15.58 7.73
C ASP A 96 -7.11 -16.15 8.74
N SER A 97 -7.01 -15.82 10.04
CA SER A 97 -7.87 -16.35 11.12
C SER A 97 -9.36 -16.06 10.91
N ASP A 98 -10.22 -17.07 11.06
CA ASP A 98 -11.68 -16.87 11.00
C ASP A 98 -12.22 -15.98 12.14
N ASP A 99 -11.44 -15.75 13.20
CA ASP A 99 -11.73 -14.70 14.19
C ASP A 99 -11.36 -13.32 13.62
N GLU A 100 -12.38 -12.53 13.30
CA GLU A 100 -12.25 -11.18 12.74
C GLU A 100 -11.40 -10.24 13.61
N LYS A 101 -11.48 -10.35 14.95
CA LYS A 101 -10.70 -9.48 15.85
C LYS A 101 -9.22 -9.84 15.82
N ILE A 102 -8.90 -11.13 15.74
CA ILE A 102 -7.51 -11.60 15.56
C ILE A 102 -6.98 -11.16 14.20
N SER A 103 -7.77 -11.31 13.14
CA SER A 103 -7.42 -10.87 11.78
C SER A 103 -7.15 -9.36 11.73
N ALA A 104 -8.00 -8.57 12.37
CA ALA A 104 -7.84 -7.12 12.45
C ALA A 104 -6.66 -6.70 13.35
N ALA A 105 -6.39 -7.41 14.44
CA ALA A 105 -5.20 -7.16 15.26
C ALA A 105 -3.91 -7.41 14.47
N SER A 106 -3.88 -8.47 13.65
CA SER A 106 -2.78 -8.74 12.73
C SER A 106 -2.61 -7.65 11.68
N THR A 107 -3.73 -7.19 11.12
CA THR A 107 -3.77 -6.12 10.11
C THR A 107 -3.10 -4.84 10.59
N TYR A 108 -3.26 -4.48 11.87
CA TYR A 108 -2.58 -3.34 12.46
C TYR A 108 -1.05 -3.45 12.35
N PHE A 109 -0.50 -4.58 12.75
CA PHE A 109 0.95 -4.82 12.66
C PHE A 109 1.43 -4.95 11.22
N LEU A 110 0.65 -5.55 10.33
CA LEU A 110 0.95 -5.55 8.90
C LEU A 110 1.05 -4.11 8.35
N ASN A 111 0.14 -3.22 8.72
CA ASN A 111 0.18 -1.83 8.28
C ASN A 111 1.40 -1.07 8.83
N TRP A 112 1.56 -1.06 10.16
CA TRP A 112 2.51 -0.20 10.85
C TRP A 112 3.93 -0.77 10.89
N ASN A 113 4.09 -2.08 11.04
CA ASN A 113 5.39 -2.73 11.22
C ASN A 113 5.92 -3.39 9.96
N VAL A 114 5.09 -3.69 8.96
CA VAL A 114 5.53 -4.30 7.69
C VAL A 114 5.45 -3.29 6.55
N GLY A 115 4.24 -2.79 6.24
CA GLY A 115 3.99 -1.91 5.09
C GLY A 115 4.76 -0.58 5.16
N SER A 116 5.07 -0.10 6.37
CA SER A 116 5.82 1.13 6.61
C SER A 116 7.26 0.90 7.11
N SER A 117 7.75 -0.34 7.06
CA SER A 117 9.05 -0.69 7.65
C SER A 117 10.23 -0.19 6.83
N PHE A 118 11.28 0.27 7.52
CA PHE A 118 12.59 0.50 6.91
C PHE A 118 13.24 -0.81 6.42
N GLU A 119 12.83 -1.95 6.98
CA GLU A 119 13.33 -3.28 6.60
C GLU A 119 12.89 -3.71 5.20
N LEU A 120 11.86 -3.10 4.60
CA LEU A 120 11.45 -3.41 3.23
C LEU A 120 12.60 -3.24 2.23
N LYS A 121 13.50 -2.27 2.45
CA LYS A 121 14.71 -2.12 1.62
C LYS A 121 15.67 -3.29 1.78
N ASN A 122 15.81 -3.82 2.99
CA ASN A 122 16.66 -4.98 3.24
C ASN A 122 16.07 -6.25 2.62
N ILE A 123 14.75 -6.43 2.74
CA ILE A 123 14.02 -7.54 2.12
C ILE A 123 14.09 -7.44 0.58
N ALA A 124 14.01 -6.23 0.01
CA ALA A 124 14.16 -6.03 -1.44
C ALA A 124 15.55 -6.46 -1.95
N LYS A 125 16.61 -6.27 -1.15
CA LYS A 125 17.97 -6.71 -1.47
C LYS A 125 18.20 -8.21 -1.22
N ASN A 126 17.44 -8.80 -0.31
CA ASN A 126 17.56 -10.18 0.15
C ASN A 126 16.17 -10.84 0.16
N PRO A 127 15.53 -11.04 -1.01
CA PRO A 127 14.14 -11.51 -1.10
C PRO A 127 13.93 -12.91 -0.53
N GLU A 128 14.99 -13.71 -0.36
CA GLU A 128 14.98 -15.02 0.28
C GLU A 128 14.72 -14.96 1.79
N LEU A 129 14.85 -13.79 2.43
CA LEU A 129 14.46 -13.60 3.83
C LEU A 129 12.97 -13.85 4.07
N VAL A 130 12.16 -13.78 3.02
CA VAL A 130 10.73 -14.10 3.07
C VAL A 130 10.46 -15.32 2.20
N GLU A 131 9.98 -16.39 2.83
CA GLU A 131 9.60 -17.62 2.14
C GLU A 131 8.43 -17.38 1.18
N ASP A 132 8.51 -17.95 -0.02
CA ASP A 132 7.46 -17.84 -1.07
C ASP A 132 6.07 -18.22 -0.55
N LYS A 133 6.02 -19.32 0.22
CA LYS A 133 4.79 -19.84 0.81
C LYS A 133 4.09 -18.84 1.73
N VAL A 134 4.84 -17.98 2.43
CA VAL A 134 4.27 -16.94 3.29
C VAL A 134 3.52 -15.93 2.44
N ILE A 135 4.05 -15.57 1.28
CA ILE A 135 3.43 -14.60 0.37
C ILE A 135 2.27 -15.20 -0.40
N ASP A 136 2.39 -16.43 -0.86
CA ASP A 136 1.28 -17.12 -1.51
C ASP A 136 0.09 -17.27 -0.55
N THR A 137 0.36 -17.53 0.75
CA THR A 137 -0.67 -17.53 1.78
C THR A 137 -1.23 -16.14 2.05
N PHE A 138 -0.39 -15.10 2.06
CA PHE A 138 -0.87 -13.73 2.28
C PHE A 138 -1.77 -13.25 1.14
N ILE A 139 -1.41 -13.53 -0.12
CA ILE A 139 -2.23 -13.27 -1.31
C ILE A 139 -3.58 -13.98 -1.18
N LYS A 140 -3.58 -15.27 -0.83
CA LYS A 140 -4.80 -16.05 -0.65
C LYS A 140 -5.69 -15.50 0.47
N ALA A 141 -5.11 -15.23 1.64
CA ALA A 141 -5.81 -14.67 2.79
C ALA A 141 -6.39 -13.29 2.47
N PHE A 142 -5.64 -12.45 1.76
CA PHE A 142 -6.12 -11.13 1.36
C PHE A 142 -7.27 -11.21 0.38
N LYS A 143 -7.19 -12.10 -0.62
CA LYS A 143 -8.28 -12.32 -1.57
C LYS A 143 -9.59 -12.74 -0.89
N LYS A 144 -9.51 -13.55 0.17
CA LYS A 144 -10.68 -13.92 1.01
C LYS A 144 -11.31 -12.70 1.72
N ARG A 145 -10.50 -11.69 2.05
CA ARG A 145 -10.86 -10.56 2.92
C ARG A 145 -10.90 -9.21 2.23
N MET A 146 -10.66 -9.12 0.93
CA MET A 146 -10.41 -7.86 0.22
C MET A 146 -11.59 -6.87 0.26
N ASN A 147 -12.79 -7.35 0.59
CA ASN A 147 -14.00 -6.53 0.76
C ASN A 147 -14.24 -6.11 2.23
N GLU A 148 -13.44 -6.60 3.18
CA GLU A 148 -13.50 -6.22 4.57
C GLU A 148 -12.74 -4.90 4.76
N ASN A 149 -13.35 -3.91 5.43
CA ASN A 149 -12.75 -2.58 5.49
C ASN A 149 -11.39 -2.58 6.20
N TYR A 150 -11.15 -3.47 7.17
CA TYR A 150 -9.83 -3.53 7.81
C TYR A 150 -8.75 -4.06 6.86
N ALA A 151 -9.08 -4.97 5.95
CA ALA A 151 -8.09 -5.59 5.06
C ALA A 151 -7.33 -4.57 4.23
N GLN A 152 -7.94 -3.41 3.92
CA GLN A 152 -7.30 -2.31 3.22
C GLN A 152 -5.98 -1.86 3.88
N TYR A 153 -5.83 -1.99 5.19
CA TYR A 153 -4.61 -1.57 5.91
C TYR A 153 -3.46 -2.58 5.75
N ALA A 154 -3.76 -3.84 5.42
CA ALA A 154 -2.75 -4.83 5.07
C ALA A 154 -2.21 -4.65 3.63
N THR A 155 -2.89 -3.88 2.78
CA THR A 155 -2.60 -3.74 1.35
C THR A 155 -1.16 -3.34 1.08
N ARG A 156 -0.64 -2.33 1.80
CA ARG A 156 0.72 -1.83 1.57
C ARG A 156 1.76 -2.91 1.86
N ALA A 157 1.56 -3.69 2.92
CA ALA A 157 2.44 -4.81 3.26
C ALA A 157 2.37 -5.91 2.19
N LEU A 158 1.17 -6.32 1.80
CA LEU A 158 0.96 -7.34 0.76
C LEU A 158 1.62 -6.93 -0.55
N VAL A 159 1.32 -5.71 -1.02
CA VAL A 159 1.79 -5.22 -2.31
C VAL A 159 3.30 -5.07 -2.33
N ASN A 160 3.89 -4.46 -1.30
CA ASN A 160 5.35 -4.28 -1.25
C ASN A 160 6.09 -5.62 -1.20
N ILE A 161 5.70 -6.53 -0.30
CA ILE A 161 6.38 -7.82 -0.20
C ILE A 161 6.08 -8.70 -1.42
N GLY A 162 4.85 -8.71 -1.92
CA GLY A 162 4.45 -9.44 -3.12
C GLY A 162 5.23 -9.00 -4.35
N SER A 163 5.41 -7.69 -4.54
CA SER A 163 6.23 -7.15 -5.63
C SER A 163 7.71 -7.52 -5.49
N ILE A 164 8.29 -7.44 -4.28
CA ILE A 164 9.66 -7.90 -4.02
C ILE A 164 9.81 -9.39 -4.39
N LYS A 165 8.79 -10.20 -4.09
CA LYS A 165 8.74 -11.63 -4.41
C LYS A 165 8.21 -11.95 -5.82
N LYS A 166 8.17 -10.94 -6.70
CA LYS A 166 7.78 -11.08 -8.11
C LYS A 166 6.41 -11.74 -8.31
N ARG A 167 5.45 -11.45 -7.43
CA ARG A 167 4.05 -11.89 -7.51
C ARG A 167 3.13 -10.83 -8.14
N THR A 168 3.69 -9.94 -8.97
CA THR A 168 2.99 -8.79 -9.56
C THR A 168 1.71 -9.20 -10.30
N GLU A 169 1.72 -10.31 -11.04
CA GLU A 169 0.53 -10.81 -11.74
C GLU A 169 -0.61 -11.20 -10.77
N ALA A 170 -0.30 -11.96 -9.71
CA ALA A 170 -1.28 -12.35 -8.69
C ALA A 170 -1.82 -11.13 -7.91
N LEU A 171 -0.98 -10.11 -7.69
CA LEU A 171 -1.42 -8.85 -7.09
C LEU A 171 -2.42 -8.12 -8.01
N TRP A 172 -2.16 -8.06 -9.32
CA TRP A 172 -3.10 -7.49 -10.28
C TRP A 172 -4.37 -8.33 -10.43
N ASP A 173 -4.32 -9.65 -10.29
CA ASP A 173 -5.52 -10.50 -10.23
C ASP A 173 -6.42 -10.11 -9.04
N ILE A 174 -5.85 -9.86 -7.85
CA ILE A 174 -6.62 -9.34 -6.70
C ILE A 174 -7.25 -7.98 -7.05
N TYR A 175 -6.47 -7.05 -7.61
CA TYR A 175 -6.99 -5.73 -7.96
C TYR A 175 -8.14 -5.78 -8.98
N ASN A 176 -7.99 -6.61 -10.02
CA ASN A 176 -8.94 -6.72 -11.12
C ASN A 176 -10.20 -7.50 -10.74
N SER A 177 -10.09 -8.47 -9.82
CA SER A 177 -11.23 -9.28 -9.36
C SER A 177 -12.09 -8.59 -8.29
N ALA A 178 -11.61 -7.51 -7.70
CA ALA A 178 -12.34 -6.77 -6.68
C ALA A 178 -13.30 -5.72 -7.27
N ASP A 179 -14.35 -5.41 -6.52
CA ASP A 179 -15.29 -4.33 -6.82
C ASP A 179 -14.57 -3.01 -7.08
N GLU A 180 -15.10 -2.19 -7.99
CA GLU A 180 -14.51 -0.89 -8.34
C GLU A 180 -14.29 0.01 -7.10
N LYS A 181 -15.20 -0.09 -6.12
CA LYS A 181 -15.17 0.71 -4.89
C LYS A 181 -14.43 0.03 -3.73
N ALA A 182 -13.75 -1.10 -3.97
CA ALA A 182 -13.05 -1.80 -2.92
C ALA A 182 -11.98 -0.89 -2.26
N PRO A 183 -11.98 -0.75 -0.92
CA PRO A 183 -11.21 0.28 -0.23
C PRO A 183 -9.69 0.12 -0.39
N PHE A 184 -9.22 -1.10 -0.65
CA PHE A 184 -7.80 -1.37 -0.84
C PHE A 184 -7.23 -0.81 -2.15
N LYS A 185 -8.05 -0.55 -3.18
CA LYS A 185 -7.56 -0.18 -4.53
C LYS A 185 -6.68 1.06 -4.52
N GLY A 186 -7.02 2.08 -3.70
CA GLY A 186 -6.20 3.28 -3.56
C GLY A 186 -4.81 2.99 -2.98
N GLY A 187 -4.76 2.21 -1.89
CA GLY A 187 -3.49 1.80 -1.27
C GLY A 187 -2.66 0.88 -2.17
N PHE A 188 -3.31 0.05 -2.97
CA PHE A 188 -2.68 -0.83 -3.95
C PHE A 188 -1.94 -0.01 -5.01
N ILE A 189 -2.64 0.90 -5.70
CA ILE A 189 -2.08 1.74 -6.76
C ILE A 189 -0.91 2.58 -6.23
N ALA A 190 -1.04 3.14 -5.03
CA ALA A 190 0.00 3.96 -4.41
C ALA A 190 1.28 3.18 -4.05
N SER A 191 1.20 1.85 -3.96
CA SER A 191 2.30 1.01 -3.47
C SER A 191 2.91 0.11 -4.55
N ILE A 192 2.15 -0.28 -5.58
CA ILE A 192 2.56 -1.34 -6.52
C ILE A 192 3.85 -1.01 -7.27
N MET A 193 4.05 0.25 -7.66
CA MET A 193 5.26 0.67 -8.35
C MET A 193 6.47 0.87 -7.44
N GLN A 194 6.30 0.90 -6.11
CA GLN A 194 7.41 1.10 -5.16
C GLN A 194 8.48 0.02 -5.34
N TYR A 195 8.06 -1.24 -5.43
CA TYR A 195 8.93 -2.41 -5.67
C TYR A 195 8.55 -3.23 -6.90
N GLY A 196 7.36 -3.02 -7.48
CA GLY A 196 6.97 -3.68 -8.74
C GLY A 196 7.59 -3.01 -9.97
N GLY A 197 8.07 -1.78 -9.82
CA GLY A 197 8.77 -1.03 -10.86
C GLY A 197 8.00 -0.96 -12.19
N MET A 198 8.75 -1.01 -13.29
CA MET A 198 8.17 -0.93 -14.64
C MET A 198 7.34 -2.16 -15.05
N ASP A 199 7.48 -3.30 -14.37
CA ASP A 199 6.64 -4.50 -14.60
C ASP A 199 5.14 -4.19 -14.41
N SER A 200 4.83 -3.20 -13.57
CA SER A 200 3.45 -2.76 -13.30
C SER A 200 2.98 -1.59 -14.15
N PHE A 201 3.87 -0.99 -14.95
CA PHE A 201 3.60 0.30 -15.58
C PHE A 201 2.45 0.24 -16.61
N SER A 202 2.40 -0.81 -17.43
CA SER A 202 1.31 -0.98 -18.42
C SER A 202 -0.08 -1.12 -17.76
N GLN A 203 -0.16 -1.78 -16.60
CA GLN A 203 -1.40 -1.89 -15.83
C GLN A 203 -1.75 -0.56 -15.17
N ILE A 204 -0.77 0.20 -14.68
CA ILE A 204 -0.96 1.56 -14.18
C ILE A 204 -1.50 2.49 -15.27
N GLN A 205 -0.98 2.40 -16.50
CA GLN A 205 -1.51 3.17 -17.63
C GLN A 205 -2.97 2.82 -17.94
N LYS A 206 -3.36 1.55 -17.83
CA LYS A 206 -4.77 1.13 -17.97
C LYS A 206 -5.65 1.75 -16.87
N VAL A 207 -5.21 1.70 -15.61
CA VAL A 207 -5.96 2.30 -14.49
C VAL A 207 -6.05 3.84 -14.63
N ALA A 208 -5.03 4.48 -15.20
CA ALA A 208 -5.07 5.91 -15.51
C ALA A 208 -6.17 6.29 -16.53
N GLY A 209 -6.66 5.33 -17.32
CA GLY A 209 -7.81 5.49 -18.22
C GLY A 209 -9.18 5.27 -17.56
N SER A 210 -9.25 5.05 -16.24
CA SER A 210 -10.51 4.84 -15.52
C SER A 210 -11.40 6.08 -15.54
N ASP A 211 -12.73 5.87 -15.61
CA ASP A 211 -13.72 6.93 -15.45
C ASP A 211 -13.72 7.52 -14.04
N ASN A 212 -13.29 6.73 -13.05
CA ASN A 212 -13.07 7.19 -11.69
C ASN A 212 -11.82 8.08 -11.64
N VAL A 213 -12.05 9.39 -11.70
CA VAL A 213 -10.99 10.40 -11.74
C VAL A 213 -9.99 10.28 -10.58
N TYR A 214 -10.43 9.84 -9.40
CA TYR A 214 -9.55 9.66 -8.25
C TYR A 214 -8.62 8.45 -8.40
N GLN A 215 -9.11 7.35 -8.96
CA GLN A 215 -8.27 6.19 -9.29
C GLN A 215 -7.30 6.53 -10.41
N ALA A 216 -7.78 7.19 -11.46
CA ALA A 216 -6.96 7.63 -12.57
C ALA A 216 -5.83 8.57 -12.12
N ALA A 217 -6.16 9.62 -11.34
CA ALA A 217 -5.17 10.52 -10.77
C ALA A 217 -4.20 9.82 -9.79
N SER A 218 -4.65 8.76 -9.08
CA SER A 218 -3.75 7.98 -8.21
C SER A 218 -2.79 7.10 -9.02
N ALA A 219 -3.25 6.50 -10.11
CA ALA A 219 -2.43 5.71 -11.03
C ALA A 219 -1.36 6.57 -11.70
N ILE A 220 -1.72 7.78 -12.12
CA ILE A 220 -0.77 8.74 -12.69
C ILE A 220 0.33 9.09 -11.68
N ARG A 221 0.03 9.13 -10.39
CA ARG A 221 1.01 9.43 -9.34
C ARG A 221 1.85 8.22 -8.93
N ALA A 222 1.41 7.00 -9.23
CA ALA A 222 2.07 5.77 -8.79
C ALA A 222 3.57 5.70 -9.16
N PRO A 223 4.05 6.11 -10.36
CA PRO A 223 5.47 6.07 -10.67
C PRO A 223 6.35 6.93 -9.75
N MET A 224 5.79 7.94 -9.08
CA MET A 224 6.53 8.75 -8.11
C MET A 224 6.97 7.95 -6.88
N SER A 225 6.29 6.83 -6.59
CA SER A 225 6.62 5.91 -5.49
C SER A 225 7.78 4.96 -5.81
N HIS A 226 8.16 4.83 -7.09
CA HIS A 226 9.22 3.92 -7.52
C HIS A 226 10.58 4.37 -6.96
N TYR A 227 11.20 3.52 -6.14
CA TYR A 227 12.38 3.89 -5.33
C TYR A 227 13.61 4.27 -6.18
N GLU A 228 13.80 3.64 -7.34
CA GLU A 228 15.03 3.75 -8.15
C GLU A 228 14.75 4.08 -9.63
N ILE A 229 13.59 4.66 -9.94
CA ILE A 229 13.27 5.03 -11.33
C ILE A 229 14.31 6.04 -11.86
N ALA A 230 15.00 5.66 -12.93
CA ALA A 230 16.08 6.45 -13.53
C ALA A 230 16.24 6.13 -15.02
N GLY A 231 17.08 6.90 -15.71
CA GLY A 231 17.47 6.64 -17.10
C GLY A 231 16.26 6.53 -18.03
N GLU A 232 16.20 5.43 -18.79
CA GLU A 232 15.15 5.21 -19.80
C GLU A 232 13.75 4.99 -19.20
N GLU A 233 13.69 4.38 -18.02
CA GLU A 233 12.41 4.19 -17.31
C GLU A 233 11.81 5.54 -16.92
N LEU A 234 12.65 6.43 -16.38
CA LEU A 234 12.23 7.78 -16.02
C LEU A 234 11.80 8.58 -17.27
N LYS A 235 12.57 8.51 -18.36
CA LYS A 235 12.20 9.16 -19.63
C LYS A 235 10.85 8.68 -20.15
N THR A 236 10.61 7.38 -20.10
CA THR A 236 9.33 6.77 -20.49
C THR A 236 8.17 7.33 -19.66
N VAL A 237 8.31 7.35 -18.34
CA VAL A 237 7.29 7.88 -17.43
C VAL A 237 7.08 9.38 -17.62
N CYS A 238 8.16 10.16 -17.78
CA CYS A 238 8.09 11.59 -18.02
C CYS A 238 7.41 11.92 -19.35
N SER A 239 7.74 11.19 -20.42
CA SER A 239 7.06 11.32 -21.72
C SER A 239 5.56 11.04 -21.58
N TRP A 240 5.19 9.97 -20.88
CA TRP A 240 3.80 9.65 -20.62
C TRP A 240 3.08 10.76 -19.83
N TRP A 241 3.67 11.28 -18.74
CA TRP A 241 3.10 12.41 -18.01
C TRP A 241 2.94 13.67 -18.87
N SER A 242 3.90 13.96 -19.76
CA SER A 242 3.78 15.09 -20.69
C SER A 242 2.55 14.98 -21.59
N THR A 243 2.14 13.77 -22.01
CA THR A 243 0.90 13.58 -22.80
C THR A 243 -0.38 13.89 -22.03
N LEU A 244 -0.32 13.91 -20.69
CA LEU A 244 -1.47 14.08 -19.81
C LEU A 244 -1.63 15.52 -19.30
N LEU A 245 -0.65 16.40 -19.54
CA LEU A 245 -0.70 17.80 -19.09
C LEU A 245 -1.96 18.52 -19.57
N GLY A 246 -2.32 18.36 -20.85
CA GLY A 246 -3.47 19.03 -21.45
C GLY A 246 -4.83 18.41 -21.13
N ASN A 247 -4.91 17.39 -20.27
CA ASN A 247 -6.16 16.67 -20.04
C ASN A 247 -7.29 17.60 -19.56
N GLU A 248 -8.51 17.37 -20.03
CA GLU A 248 -9.68 18.18 -19.65
C GLU A 248 -10.02 18.06 -18.16
N LYS A 249 -9.84 16.87 -17.57
CA LYS A 249 -10.06 16.61 -16.16
C LYS A 249 -8.88 17.17 -15.37
N ILE A 250 -9.12 18.21 -14.59
CA ILE A 250 -8.06 18.93 -13.89
C ILE A 250 -7.24 18.05 -12.93
N GLU A 251 -7.87 17.06 -12.30
CA GLU A 251 -7.18 16.12 -11.41
C GLU A 251 -6.11 15.29 -12.16
N ILE A 252 -6.35 14.98 -13.44
CA ILE A 252 -5.44 14.24 -14.31
C ILE A 252 -4.25 15.13 -14.68
N SER A 253 -4.54 16.35 -15.15
CA SER A 253 -3.52 17.35 -15.46
C SER A 253 -2.66 17.66 -14.21
N ALA A 254 -3.29 17.85 -13.05
CA ALA A 254 -2.60 18.13 -11.80
C ALA A 254 -1.72 16.96 -11.32
N ALA A 255 -2.19 15.72 -11.45
CA ALA A 255 -1.41 14.53 -11.14
C ALA A 255 -0.18 14.42 -12.06
N ALA A 256 -0.33 14.66 -13.36
CA ALA A 256 0.76 14.64 -14.33
C ALA A 256 1.78 15.75 -14.05
N SER A 257 1.31 16.99 -13.83
CA SER A 257 2.17 18.11 -13.44
C SER A 257 2.97 17.81 -12.18
N ALA A 258 2.38 17.13 -11.18
CA ALA A 258 3.11 16.76 -9.97
C ALA A 258 4.23 15.75 -10.22
N GLY A 259 4.02 14.79 -11.12
CA GLY A 259 5.05 13.86 -11.57
C GLY A 259 6.20 14.57 -12.27
N LEU A 260 5.87 15.43 -13.25
CA LEU A 260 6.84 16.19 -14.02
C LEU A 260 7.70 17.10 -13.14
N THR A 261 7.08 17.91 -12.27
CA THR A 261 7.85 18.79 -11.38
C THR A 261 8.72 18.01 -10.43
N SER A 262 8.27 16.84 -9.94
CA SER A 262 9.02 16.04 -8.96
C SER A 262 10.23 15.30 -9.51
N LYS A 263 10.18 14.78 -10.74
CA LYS A 263 11.17 13.80 -11.22
C LYS A 263 11.82 14.13 -12.57
N CYS A 264 11.16 14.89 -13.44
CA CYS A 264 11.55 15.04 -14.85
C CYS A 264 12.51 16.20 -15.12
N GLU A 265 12.93 16.36 -16.39
CA GLU A 265 13.91 17.36 -16.82
C GLU A 265 13.35 18.79 -16.88
N ALA A 266 14.24 19.77 -16.98
CA ALA A 266 13.90 21.20 -16.91
C ALA A 266 12.81 21.63 -17.90
N GLU A 267 12.89 21.23 -19.17
CA GLU A 267 11.89 21.57 -20.19
C GLU A 267 10.48 21.06 -19.83
N GLN A 268 10.42 19.86 -19.23
CA GLN A 268 9.15 19.27 -18.83
C GLN A 268 8.59 19.93 -17.57
N ILE A 269 9.46 20.43 -16.69
CA ILE A 269 9.07 21.27 -15.55
C ILE A 269 8.47 22.59 -16.05
N ASP A 270 9.08 23.22 -17.05
CA ASP A 270 8.59 24.47 -17.64
C ASP A 270 7.21 24.27 -18.30
N ALA A 271 7.04 23.18 -19.06
CA ALA A 271 5.76 22.81 -19.64
C ALA A 271 4.67 22.59 -18.57
N ALA A 272 5.01 21.92 -17.47
CA ALA A 272 4.08 21.74 -16.35
C ALA A 272 3.71 23.08 -15.71
N LEU A 273 4.67 23.96 -15.44
CA LEU A 273 4.41 25.28 -14.86
C LEU A 273 3.58 26.18 -15.80
N ALA A 274 3.79 26.09 -17.11
CA ALA A 274 3.00 26.81 -18.10
C ALA A 274 1.54 26.33 -18.15
N GLU A 275 1.30 25.01 -18.13
CA GLU A 275 -0.06 24.48 -18.09
C GLU A 275 -0.76 24.81 -16.76
N ILE A 276 -0.05 24.77 -15.63
CA ILE A 276 -0.58 25.22 -14.33
C ILE A 276 -1.02 26.69 -14.41
N GLU A 277 -0.17 27.56 -14.93
CA GLU A 277 -0.46 28.99 -15.08
C GLU A 277 -1.71 29.23 -15.94
N LYS A 278 -1.78 28.57 -17.10
CA LYS A 278 -2.94 28.62 -18.00
C LYS A 278 -4.22 28.20 -17.29
N ARG A 279 -4.20 27.13 -16.49
CA ARG A 279 -5.38 26.62 -15.77
C ARG A 279 -5.81 27.52 -14.61
N ILE A 280 -4.85 28.11 -13.90
CA ILE A 280 -5.12 29.08 -12.84
C ILE A 280 -5.68 30.40 -13.42
N ALA A 281 -5.25 30.79 -14.62
CA ALA A 281 -5.79 31.98 -15.29
C ALA A 281 -7.27 31.81 -15.70
N VAL A 282 -7.71 30.58 -15.98
CA VAL A 282 -9.12 30.28 -16.26
C VAL A 282 -9.97 30.28 -14.98
N ASP A 283 -9.45 29.68 -13.91
CA ASP A 283 -10.11 29.67 -12.59
C ASP A 283 -9.05 29.64 -11.49
N ALA A 284 -9.02 30.67 -10.65
CA ALA A 284 -8.06 30.80 -9.56
C ALA A 284 -8.17 29.65 -8.55
N GLN A 285 -9.34 29.02 -8.39
CA GLN A 285 -9.54 27.88 -7.48
C GLN A 285 -8.74 26.64 -7.90
N ASN A 286 -8.31 26.57 -9.17
CA ASN A 286 -7.47 25.50 -9.69
C ASN A 286 -6.10 25.45 -9.00
N SER A 287 -5.62 26.55 -8.44
CA SER A 287 -4.36 26.61 -7.69
C SER A 287 -4.27 25.54 -6.59
N LYS A 288 -5.36 25.28 -5.87
CA LYS A 288 -5.47 24.22 -4.85
C LYS A 288 -5.21 22.83 -5.42
N LYS A 289 -5.71 22.55 -6.63
CA LYS A 289 -5.53 21.26 -7.31
C LYS A 289 -4.06 21.02 -7.69
N TYR A 290 -3.34 22.08 -8.04
CA TYR A 290 -1.92 22.03 -8.39
C TYR A 290 -0.96 22.25 -7.21
N SER A 291 -1.47 22.48 -6.00
CA SER A 291 -0.66 22.77 -4.81
C SER A 291 0.48 21.76 -4.58
N TRP A 292 0.23 20.48 -4.83
CA TRP A 292 1.24 19.44 -4.70
C TRP A 292 2.34 19.54 -5.77
N ALA A 293 1.97 19.78 -7.02
CA ALA A 293 2.93 20.00 -8.11
C ALA A 293 3.82 21.22 -7.85
N LEU A 294 3.23 22.32 -7.40
CA LEU A 294 3.95 23.53 -7.02
C LEU A 294 4.87 23.30 -5.80
N SER A 295 4.44 22.50 -4.83
CA SER A 295 5.23 22.16 -3.62
C SER A 295 6.45 21.27 -3.91
N ASN A 296 6.44 20.54 -5.02
CA ASN A 296 7.62 19.77 -5.47
C ASN A 296 8.73 20.67 -6.01
N VAL A 297 8.40 21.87 -6.52
CA VAL A 297 9.36 22.93 -6.84
C VAL A 297 9.81 23.59 -5.53
N ARG A 298 10.89 23.05 -4.95
CA ARG A 298 11.49 23.50 -3.69
C ARG A 298 12.72 24.35 -4.00
N CYS A 299 12.73 25.59 -3.53
CA CYS A 299 13.77 26.56 -3.84
C CYS A 299 14.37 27.15 -2.54
N PRO A 300 15.68 27.49 -2.52
CA PRO A 300 16.67 27.27 -3.58
C PRO A 300 17.01 25.77 -3.75
N SER A 301 17.33 25.34 -4.97
CA SER A 301 17.68 23.95 -5.31
C SER A 301 18.53 23.91 -6.57
N GLN A 302 19.45 22.95 -6.67
CA GLN A 302 20.24 22.72 -7.88
C GLN A 302 19.42 22.16 -9.05
N ARG A 303 18.21 21.64 -8.78
CA ARG A 303 17.33 21.04 -9.79
C ARG A 303 16.48 22.06 -10.54
N TYR A 304 16.17 23.21 -9.92
CA TYR A 304 15.24 24.19 -10.48
C TYR A 304 15.98 25.49 -10.80
N SER A 305 15.69 26.08 -11.95
CA SER A 305 16.22 27.40 -12.30
C SER A 305 15.58 28.49 -11.42
N GLU A 306 16.24 29.65 -11.33
CA GLU A 306 15.69 30.81 -10.64
C GLU A 306 14.33 31.23 -11.22
N GLU A 307 14.16 31.12 -12.54
CA GLU A 307 12.91 31.40 -13.23
C GLU A 307 11.80 30.42 -12.84
N GLN A 308 12.08 29.10 -12.82
CA GLN A 308 11.12 28.08 -12.37
C GLN A 308 10.71 28.31 -10.92
N CYS A 309 11.66 28.70 -10.07
CA CYS A 309 11.43 29.06 -8.68
C CYS A 309 10.52 30.29 -8.53
N ALA A 310 10.82 31.36 -9.26
CA ALA A 310 10.02 32.59 -9.26
C ALA A 310 8.59 32.32 -9.76
N LYS A 311 8.46 31.58 -10.86
CA LYS A 311 7.17 31.20 -11.44
C LYS A 311 6.33 30.34 -10.48
N SER A 312 6.91 29.30 -9.89
CA SER A 312 6.20 28.46 -8.90
C SER A 312 5.75 29.27 -7.69
N THR A 313 6.59 30.20 -7.19
CA THR A 313 6.25 31.08 -6.05
C THR A 313 5.07 31.99 -6.40
N ALA A 314 5.12 32.67 -7.54
CA ALA A 314 4.04 33.53 -8.00
C ALA A 314 2.71 32.75 -8.17
N LEU A 315 2.76 31.51 -8.67
CA LEU A 315 1.57 30.67 -8.80
C LEU A 315 1.01 30.22 -7.43
N LYS A 316 1.86 29.95 -6.43
CA LYS A 316 1.41 29.65 -5.05
C LYS A 316 0.75 30.84 -4.37
N GLU A 317 1.17 32.06 -4.66
CA GLU A 317 0.57 33.27 -4.06
C GLU A 317 -0.85 33.53 -4.57
N LYS A 318 -1.19 33.02 -5.77
CA LYS A 318 -2.56 33.06 -6.31
C LYS A 318 -3.54 32.17 -5.55
N ASP A 319 -3.07 31.18 -4.79
CA ASP A 319 -3.88 30.31 -3.92
C ASP A 319 -4.35 31.00 -2.63
N LYS A 320 -3.65 32.07 -2.22
CA LYS A 320 -3.92 32.79 -0.95
C LYS A 320 -4.98 33.90 -1.10
N LYS A 321 -5.51 34.13 -2.30
CA LYS A 321 -6.52 35.14 -2.61
C LYS A 321 -7.85 34.48 -2.93
#